data_AF-A0A7X7JXX5-F1
#
_entry.id   AF-A0A7X7JXX5-F1
#
_cell.length_a   1.000
_cell.length_b   1.000
_cell.length_c   1.000
_cell.angle_alpha   90.00
_cell.angle_beta   90.00
_cell.angle_gamma   90.00
#
_symmetry.space_group_name_H-M   'P 1'
#
loop_
_entity.id
_entity.type
_entity.pdbx_description
1 polymer ?
#
loop_
_entity_poly.entity_id
_entity_poly.type
_entity_poly.pdbx_seq_one_letter_code
_entity_poly.pdbx_strand_id
1 'polypeptide(L)'
;MNTSGGSPDDLLVRSRSALLDALEALEEQREAVVVIGAQAVYLRTGGIDVALAEATKDSDVTIDPRLLRDLPLLEEAMRRAGFNPSGQPGAWVSPDGIPVDLMVPEQLSAGGGRRSARIAPHGKGAARKAHGLEACVVDYSEIEIAALDSADSRRMTAKVAGTAALLVAKLHKIAERISEPNRLNDKDAHDIYRILRATETEEILEALLKLLDHDLSRVVTTEALAHLSEHFAAGPQALGSMMAGRAEEGVGDPDQVAVATAFLSEDLIAAVTRSGHSIERS
;
A
#
# COMPACT_ATOMS: atom_id res chain seq x y z
N MET A 1 -2.05 34.92 1.06
CA MET A 1 -1.42 34.24 -0.09
C MET A 1 -0.78 32.98 0.45
N ASN A 2 -1.47 31.84 0.34
CA ASN A 2 -1.00 30.58 0.90
C ASN A 2 -0.09 29.89 -0.10
N THR A 3 1.22 30.04 0.08
CA THR A 3 2.22 29.17 -0.51
C THR A 3 2.63 28.16 0.54
N SER A 4 1.91 27.04 0.63
CA SER A 4 2.34 25.89 1.43
C SER A 4 2.32 24.64 0.55
N GLY A 5 3.08 24.70 -0.54
CA GLY A 5 3.56 23.51 -1.23
C GLY A 5 5.05 23.39 -0.91
N GLY A 6 5.39 22.58 0.11
CA GLY A 6 6.77 22.15 0.30
C GLY A 6 7.25 21.38 -0.93
N SER A 7 8.57 21.29 -1.13
CA SER A 7 9.10 20.43 -2.19
C SER A 7 8.63 18.98 -2.01
N PRO A 8 8.58 18.15 -3.07
CA PRO A 8 8.25 16.73 -2.94
C PRO A 8 9.08 16.01 -1.86
N ASP A 9 10.35 16.37 -1.74
CA ASP A 9 11.28 15.86 -0.72
C ASP A 9 10.84 16.25 0.71
N ASP A 10 10.44 17.51 0.93
CA ASP A 10 9.91 17.98 2.22
C ASP A 10 8.63 17.22 2.61
N LEU A 11 7.76 16.94 1.63
CA LEU A 11 6.54 16.18 1.88
C LEU A 11 6.85 14.71 2.23
N LEU A 12 7.79 14.06 1.53
CA LEU A 12 8.19 12.70 1.87
C LEU A 12 8.76 12.61 3.29
N VAL A 13 9.64 13.55 3.66
CA VAL A 13 10.24 13.64 4.99
C VAL A 13 9.16 13.79 6.06
N ARG A 14 8.22 14.72 5.86
CA ARG A 14 7.10 14.94 6.79
C ARG A 14 6.14 13.75 6.86
N SER A 15 5.89 13.07 5.74
CA SER A 15 5.11 11.83 5.72
C SER A 15 5.80 10.69 6.46
N ARG A 16 7.13 10.57 6.34
CA ARG A 16 7.89 9.59 7.15
C ARG A 16 7.80 9.93 8.64
N SER A 17 7.94 11.19 9.03
CA SER A 17 7.77 11.61 10.42
C SER A 17 6.38 11.25 10.94
N ALA A 18 5.32 11.58 10.20
CA ALA A 18 3.95 11.26 10.60
C ALA A 18 3.69 9.74 10.70
N LEU A 19 4.35 8.93 9.87
CA LEU A 19 4.32 7.47 10.00
C LEU A 19 4.96 7.03 11.33
N LEU A 20 6.13 7.56 11.67
CA LEU A 20 6.82 7.24 12.92
C LEU A 20 5.99 7.68 14.14
N ASP A 21 5.40 8.87 14.10
CA ASP A 21 4.49 9.35 15.15
C ASP A 21 3.29 8.41 15.34
N ALA A 22 2.70 7.91 14.25
CA ALA A 22 1.60 6.96 14.31
C ALA A 22 2.03 5.58 14.82
N LEU A 23 3.20 5.09 14.43
CA LEU A 23 3.75 3.82 14.92
C LEU A 23 4.09 3.90 16.42
N GLU A 24 4.61 5.03 16.89
CA GLU A 24 4.85 5.29 18.31
C GLU A 24 3.54 5.36 19.09
N ALA A 25 2.52 6.05 18.55
CA ALA A 25 1.19 6.09 19.14
C ALA A 25 0.57 4.69 19.28
N LEU A 26 0.83 3.80 18.32
CA LEU A 26 0.28 2.46 18.24
C LEU A 26 1.21 1.36 18.78
N GLU A 27 2.26 1.71 19.53
CA GLU A 27 3.27 0.75 20.02
C GLU A 27 2.65 -0.42 20.82
N GLU A 28 1.65 -0.13 21.67
CA GLU A 28 0.94 -1.14 22.46
C GLU A 28 0.08 -2.09 21.60
N GLN A 29 -0.20 -1.69 20.34
CA GLN A 29 -0.97 -2.42 19.34
C GLN A 29 -0.08 -2.97 18.21
N ARG A 30 1.25 -2.82 18.29
CA ARG A 30 2.19 -3.10 17.19
C ARG A 30 2.04 -4.47 16.53
N GLU A 31 1.57 -5.48 17.29
CA GLU A 31 1.41 -6.84 16.75
C GLU A 31 0.33 -6.91 15.66
N ALA A 32 -0.66 -6.01 15.71
CA ALA A 32 -1.73 -5.91 14.73
C ALA A 32 -1.43 -4.92 13.60
N VAL A 33 -0.38 -4.09 13.70
CA VAL A 33 -0.13 -2.99 12.77
C VAL A 33 0.88 -3.41 11.71
N VAL A 34 0.50 -3.27 10.44
CA VAL A 34 1.41 -3.49 9.29
C VAL A 34 1.43 -2.25 8.41
N VAL A 35 2.62 -1.72 8.14
CA VAL A 35 2.84 -0.59 7.24
C VAL A 35 2.57 -1.01 5.79
N ILE A 36 1.75 -0.22 5.09
CA ILE A 36 1.34 -0.45 3.70
C ILE A 36 1.47 0.83 2.87
N GLY A 37 0.87 0.86 1.69
CA GLY A 37 0.82 2.06 0.86
C GLY A 37 2.18 2.45 0.28
N ALA A 38 2.33 3.70 -0.14
CA ALA A 38 3.55 4.15 -0.83
C ALA A 38 4.79 4.10 0.08
N GLN A 39 4.65 4.38 1.38
CA GLN A 39 5.77 4.27 2.33
C GLN A 39 6.33 2.85 2.39
N ALA A 40 5.47 1.82 2.40
CA ALA A 40 5.90 0.42 2.37
C ALA A 40 6.55 0.03 1.04
N VAL A 41 6.02 0.51 -0.09
CA VAL A 41 6.66 0.32 -1.40
C VAL A 41 8.08 0.90 -1.36
N TYR A 42 8.25 2.14 -0.89
CA TYR A 42 9.56 2.79 -0.87
C TYR A 42 10.56 2.09 0.06
N LEU A 43 10.08 1.58 1.20
CA LEU A 43 10.90 0.75 2.09
C LEU A 43 11.36 -0.56 1.43
N ARG A 44 10.53 -1.18 0.60
CA ARG A 44 10.83 -2.44 -0.09
C ARG A 44 11.66 -2.26 -1.34
N THR A 45 11.47 -1.14 -2.04
CA THR A 45 12.08 -0.88 -3.35
C THR A 45 13.17 0.18 -3.27
N GLY A 46 13.57 0.63 -2.09
CA GLY A 46 14.61 1.64 -1.92
C GLY A 46 15.91 1.21 -2.60
N GLY A 47 16.58 2.15 -3.25
CA GLY A 47 17.86 1.89 -3.94
C GLY A 47 17.76 1.47 -5.40
N ILE A 48 16.56 1.35 -5.97
CA ILE A 48 16.40 1.20 -7.42
C ILE A 48 16.56 2.54 -8.15
N ASP A 49 17.17 2.49 -9.33
CA ASP A 49 17.38 3.67 -10.19
C ASP A 49 16.13 3.93 -11.05
N VAL A 50 15.11 4.57 -10.48
CA VAL A 50 13.88 4.98 -11.17
C VAL A 50 13.84 6.50 -11.27
N ALA A 51 13.43 7.04 -12.41
CA ALA A 51 13.49 8.49 -12.68
C ALA A 51 12.50 9.29 -11.83
N LEU A 52 11.32 8.73 -11.54
CA LEU A 52 10.39 9.35 -10.62
C LEU A 52 10.85 9.18 -9.17
N ALA A 53 11.20 10.30 -8.55
CA ALA A 53 11.58 10.38 -7.15
C ALA A 53 10.44 9.94 -6.21
N GLU A 54 10.84 9.48 -5.03
CA GLU A 54 9.91 9.12 -3.96
C GLU A 54 9.15 10.34 -3.49
N ALA A 55 7.85 10.37 -3.75
CA ALA A 55 6.99 11.41 -3.24
C ALA A 55 5.72 10.78 -2.70
N THR A 56 5.44 10.91 -1.40
CA THR A 56 4.14 10.58 -0.84
C THR A 56 3.70 11.66 0.12
N LYS A 57 2.38 11.85 0.21
CA LYS A 57 1.75 12.79 1.14
C LYS A 57 1.04 12.07 2.27
N ASP A 58 0.80 10.77 2.10
CA ASP A 58 0.03 9.95 3.02
C ASP A 58 0.92 8.83 3.57
N SER A 59 0.59 8.42 4.78
CA SER A 59 1.15 7.23 5.44
C SER A 59 0.03 6.27 5.79
N ASP A 60 0.19 5.01 5.43
CA ASP A 60 -0.89 4.03 5.50
C ASP A 60 -0.47 2.84 6.34
N VAL A 61 -1.36 2.38 7.22
CA VAL A 61 -1.21 1.09 7.90
C VAL A 61 -2.48 0.26 7.76
N THR A 62 -2.31 -1.05 7.73
CA THR A 62 -3.40 -2.00 7.92
C THR A 62 -3.35 -2.60 9.32
N ILE A 63 -4.52 -2.88 9.86
CA ILE A 63 -4.73 -3.43 11.19
C ILE A 63 -5.29 -4.84 11.03
N ASP A 64 -4.65 -5.84 11.64
CA ASP A 64 -5.18 -7.18 11.81
C ASP A 64 -6.03 -7.27 13.10
N PRO A 65 -7.37 -7.27 12.99
CA PRO A 65 -8.25 -7.31 14.15
C PRO A 65 -8.08 -8.57 15.02
N ARG A 66 -7.51 -9.65 14.48
CA ARG A 66 -7.29 -10.91 15.22
C ARG A 66 -6.17 -10.78 16.26
N LEU A 67 -5.25 -9.83 16.05
CA LEU A 67 -4.12 -9.55 16.92
C LEU A 67 -4.29 -8.25 17.72
N LEU A 68 -5.34 -7.48 17.40
CA LEU A 68 -5.61 -6.19 18.02
C LEU A 68 -6.13 -6.39 19.45
N ARG A 69 -5.59 -5.62 20.39
CA ARG A 69 -6.00 -5.67 21.80
C ARG A 69 -7.16 -4.73 22.05
N ASP A 70 -8.00 -5.09 23.01
CA ASP A 70 -9.11 -4.22 23.47
C ASP A 70 -8.63 -2.84 23.94
N LEU A 71 -7.46 -2.77 24.58
CA LEU A 71 -6.86 -1.53 25.09
C LEU A 71 -5.37 -1.45 24.74
N PRO A 72 -4.84 -0.24 24.49
CA PRO A 72 -5.56 1.04 24.40
C PRO A 72 -6.46 1.11 23.15
N LEU A 73 -7.54 1.90 23.20
CA LEU A 73 -8.37 2.11 22.00
C LEU A 73 -7.55 2.84 20.92
N LEU A 74 -7.61 2.38 19.67
CA LEU A 74 -6.96 3.02 18.53
C LEU A 74 -7.21 4.54 18.47
N GLU A 75 -8.46 4.96 18.63
CA GLU A 75 -8.81 6.38 18.60
C GLU A 75 -8.26 7.19 19.78
N GLU A 76 -8.06 6.58 20.94
CA GLU A 76 -7.48 7.24 22.10
C GLU A 76 -5.97 7.36 21.95
N ALA A 77 -5.32 6.30 21.46
CA ALA A 77 -3.89 6.28 21.15
C ALA A 77 -3.54 7.36 20.12
N MET A 78 -4.25 7.41 18.99
CA MET A 78 -4.05 8.42 17.94
C MET A 78 -4.26 9.84 18.48
N ARG A 79 -5.35 10.09 19.23
CA ARG A 79 -5.62 11.42 19.82
C ARG A 79 -4.56 11.84 20.84
N ARG A 80 -4.05 10.92 21.64
CA ARG A 80 -2.99 11.17 22.63
C ARG A 80 -1.71 11.65 21.95
N ALA A 81 -1.41 11.10 20.77
CA ALA A 81 -0.30 11.53 19.91
C ALA A 81 -0.60 12.79 19.08
N GLY A 82 -1.75 13.46 19.29
CA GLY A 82 -2.10 14.71 18.63
C GLY A 82 -2.76 14.55 17.25
N PHE A 83 -3.02 13.31 16.81
CA PHE A 83 -3.76 13.09 15.56
C PHE A 83 -5.24 13.43 15.72
N ASN A 84 -5.80 14.05 14.68
CA ASN A 84 -7.22 14.40 14.62
C ASN A 84 -7.91 13.64 13.48
N PRO A 85 -9.16 13.17 13.67
CA PRO A 85 -9.90 12.54 12.59
C PRO A 85 -10.26 13.57 11.50
N SER A 86 -10.11 13.20 10.23
CA SER A 86 -10.40 14.08 9.07
C SER A 86 -11.88 14.13 8.66
N GLY A 87 -12.75 13.44 9.40
CA GLY A 87 -14.18 13.30 9.10
C GLY A 87 -14.53 12.08 8.23
N GLN A 88 -13.53 11.37 7.70
CA GLN A 88 -13.72 10.03 7.12
C GLN A 88 -13.27 8.95 8.11
N PRO A 89 -13.98 7.81 8.22
CA PRO A 89 -13.52 6.70 9.07
C PRO A 89 -12.10 6.28 8.70
N GLY A 90 -11.26 6.02 9.69
CA GLY A 90 -9.89 5.57 9.52
C GLY A 90 -8.91 6.63 9.02
N ALA A 91 -9.36 7.82 8.63
CA ALA A 91 -8.49 8.87 8.14
C ALA A 91 -8.15 9.85 9.27
N TRP A 92 -6.88 9.90 9.62
CA TRP A 92 -6.30 10.73 10.66
C TRP A 92 -5.37 11.76 10.04
N VAL A 93 -5.14 12.86 10.77
CA VAL A 93 -4.25 13.94 10.32
C VAL A 93 -3.33 14.29 11.48
N SER A 94 -2.03 14.28 11.22
CA SER A 94 -1.01 14.68 12.19
C SER A 94 -1.14 16.18 12.54
N PRO A 95 -0.48 16.66 13.62
CA PRO A 95 -0.42 18.09 13.93
C PRO A 95 0.07 18.95 12.77
N ASP A 96 0.96 18.40 11.92
CA ASP A 96 1.52 19.08 10.75
C ASP A 96 0.65 18.96 9.50
N GLY A 97 -0.57 18.43 9.60
CA GLY A 97 -1.50 18.34 8.49
C GLY A 97 -1.25 17.15 7.55
N ILE A 98 -0.46 16.16 7.96
CA ILE A 98 -0.12 14.99 7.14
C ILE A 98 -1.14 13.87 7.39
N PRO A 99 -1.80 13.34 6.34
CA PRO A 99 -2.73 12.22 6.48
C PRO A 99 -2.06 10.91 6.91
N VAL A 100 -2.73 10.21 7.81
CA VAL A 100 -2.43 8.82 8.18
C VAL A 100 -3.71 7.99 8.13
N ASP A 101 -3.74 6.94 7.31
CA ASP A 101 -4.90 6.06 7.22
C ASP A 101 -4.69 4.76 8.03
N LEU A 102 -5.65 4.48 8.92
CA LEU A 102 -5.82 3.19 9.57
C LEU A 102 -6.87 2.38 8.79
N MET A 103 -6.43 1.32 8.15
CA MET A 103 -7.27 0.45 7.33
C MET A 103 -7.33 -0.96 7.89
N VAL A 104 -8.38 -1.70 7.55
CA VAL A 104 -8.61 -3.08 8.00
C VAL A 104 -9.01 -3.90 6.78
N PRO A 105 -8.46 -5.11 6.59
CA PRO A 105 -8.91 -6.00 5.51
C PRO A 105 -10.42 -6.22 5.60
N GLU A 106 -11.14 -6.07 4.50
CA GLU A 106 -12.60 -6.11 4.51
C GLU A 106 -13.13 -7.41 5.10
N GLN A 107 -12.48 -8.54 4.80
CA GLN A 107 -12.85 -9.86 5.33
C GLN A 107 -12.70 -9.98 6.86
N LEU A 108 -11.87 -9.15 7.49
CA LEU A 108 -11.63 -9.19 8.94
C LEU A 108 -12.48 -8.19 9.73
N SER A 109 -13.27 -7.36 9.07
CA SER A 109 -14.24 -6.51 9.75
C SER A 109 -15.54 -7.29 10.03
N ALA A 110 -16.12 -7.13 11.22
CA ALA A 110 -17.31 -7.86 11.67
C ALA A 110 -18.65 -7.50 10.95
N GLY A 111 -18.61 -7.14 9.67
CA GLY A 111 -19.76 -6.72 8.87
C GLY A 111 -20.29 -5.33 9.24
N GLY A 112 -21.24 -4.83 8.43
CA GLY A 112 -21.93 -3.55 8.68
C GLY A 112 -21.18 -2.28 8.24
N GLY A 113 -21.95 -1.26 7.82
CA GLY A 113 -21.42 0.01 7.31
C GLY A 113 -20.69 -0.11 5.96
N ARG A 114 -20.72 0.95 5.14
CA ARG A 114 -20.07 0.91 3.80
C ARG A 114 -18.56 1.09 3.86
N ARG A 115 -18.03 1.83 4.84
CA ARG A 115 -16.60 2.21 4.91
C ARG A 115 -15.95 2.01 6.27
N SER A 116 -16.67 2.26 7.36
CA SER A 116 -16.13 2.01 8.71
C SER A 116 -15.82 0.54 8.93
N ALA A 117 -14.68 0.24 9.54
CA ALA A 117 -14.42 -1.07 10.12
C ALA A 117 -15.24 -1.23 11.42
N ARG A 118 -15.65 -2.47 11.73
CA ARG A 118 -16.31 -2.85 12.98
C ARG A 118 -15.40 -3.81 13.71
N ILE A 119 -14.74 -3.29 14.74
CA ILE A 119 -13.74 -4.01 15.54
C ILE A 119 -13.97 -3.63 16.99
N ALA A 120 -14.92 -4.27 17.66
CA ALA A 120 -15.16 -4.00 19.07
C ALA A 120 -13.88 -4.31 19.88
N PRO A 121 -13.53 -3.50 20.89
CA PRO A 121 -14.26 -2.34 21.43
C PRO A 121 -13.98 -1.00 20.72
N HIS A 122 -13.14 -0.97 19.69
CA HIS A 122 -12.75 0.25 19.00
C HIS A 122 -13.90 0.95 18.27
N GLY A 123 -13.88 2.27 18.30
CA GLY A 123 -14.91 3.11 17.73
C GLY A 123 -15.02 2.97 16.21
N LYS A 124 -16.24 3.13 15.68
CA LYS A 124 -16.55 3.06 14.24
C LYS A 124 -15.78 4.03 13.34
N GLY A 125 -15.13 5.04 13.92
CA GLY A 125 -14.32 6.03 13.21
C GLY A 125 -12.83 5.69 13.22
N ALA A 126 -12.40 4.70 14.00
CA ALA A 126 -10.99 4.41 14.24
C ALA A 126 -10.26 3.93 12.99
N ALA A 127 -10.90 3.05 12.23
CA ALA A 127 -10.38 2.47 11.00
C ALA A 127 -11.45 2.34 9.91
N ARG A 128 -11.01 2.20 8.66
CA ARG A 128 -11.87 1.89 7.51
C ARG A 128 -11.57 0.52 6.91
N LYS A 129 -12.57 -0.08 6.28
CA LYS A 129 -12.40 -1.29 5.49
C LYS A 129 -11.72 -0.98 4.17
N ALA A 130 -10.89 -1.91 3.69
CA ALA A 130 -10.33 -1.87 2.34
C ALA A 130 -10.18 -3.31 1.83
N HIS A 131 -10.73 -3.56 0.64
CA HIS A 131 -10.57 -4.80 -0.09
C HIS A 131 -9.15 -4.88 -0.69
N GLY A 132 -8.56 -6.07 -0.69
CA GLY A 132 -7.20 -6.29 -1.21
C GLY A 132 -6.09 -6.09 -0.18
N LEU A 133 -6.40 -5.74 1.07
CA LEU A 133 -5.41 -5.66 2.17
C LEU A 133 -5.21 -6.98 2.92
N GLU A 134 -6.01 -8.00 2.60
CA GLU A 134 -5.92 -9.34 3.21
C GLU A 134 -4.52 -9.95 3.06
N ALA A 135 -3.89 -9.75 1.90
CA ALA A 135 -2.52 -10.21 1.67
C ALA A 135 -1.50 -9.51 2.60
N CYS A 136 -1.71 -8.23 2.93
CA CYS A 136 -0.79 -7.44 3.76
C CYS A 136 -0.72 -7.91 5.21
N VAL A 137 -1.73 -8.61 5.72
CA VAL A 137 -1.72 -9.21 7.06
C VAL A 137 -1.28 -10.68 7.06
N VAL A 138 -0.91 -11.22 5.88
CA VAL A 138 -0.40 -12.58 5.69
C VAL A 138 1.08 -12.57 5.30
N ASP A 139 1.46 -11.72 4.35
CA ASP A 139 2.83 -11.55 3.87
C ASP A 139 3.39 -10.19 4.32
N TYR A 140 4.23 -10.22 5.35
CA TYR A 140 4.96 -9.08 5.87
C TYR A 140 6.26 -9.54 6.53
N SER A 141 7.18 -8.61 6.75
CA SER A 141 8.36 -8.84 7.57
C SER A 141 8.66 -7.61 8.43
N GLU A 142 9.40 -7.80 9.52
CA GLU A 142 9.89 -6.69 10.31
C GLU A 142 11.02 -5.96 9.56
N ILE A 143 10.94 -4.64 9.53
CA ILE A 143 11.94 -3.75 8.91
C ILE A 143 12.22 -2.60 9.89
N GLU A 144 13.48 -2.20 10.01
CA GLU A 144 13.85 -0.95 10.68
C GLU A 144 13.50 0.24 9.78
N ILE A 145 12.64 1.12 10.29
CA ILE A 145 12.23 2.36 9.65
C ILE A 145 12.94 3.51 10.34
N ALA A 146 13.80 4.21 9.60
CA ALA A 146 14.45 5.43 10.06
C ALA A 146 13.67 6.68 9.60
N ALA A 147 13.81 7.77 10.36
CA ALA A 147 13.42 9.08 9.87
C ALA A 147 14.26 9.50 8.66
N LEU A 148 13.67 10.31 7.78
CA LEU A 148 14.38 10.87 6.61
C LEU A 148 14.99 12.25 6.90
N ASP A 149 14.50 12.96 7.91
CA ASP A 149 15.13 14.21 8.37
C ASP A 149 16.43 13.88 9.10
N SER A 150 17.54 14.48 8.66
CA SER A 150 18.85 14.36 9.32
C SER A 150 18.87 14.83 10.78
N ALA A 151 17.93 15.68 11.19
CA ALA A 151 17.77 16.14 12.57
C ALA A 151 16.94 15.17 13.44
N ASP A 152 16.21 14.24 12.82
CA ASP A 152 15.41 13.22 13.51
C ASP A 152 16.19 11.90 13.57
N SER A 153 16.50 11.45 14.79
CA SER A 153 17.29 10.24 15.01
C SER A 153 16.44 8.98 15.23
N ARG A 154 15.11 9.10 15.16
CA ARG A 154 14.20 7.98 15.44
C ARG A 154 14.40 6.85 14.45
N ARG A 155 14.40 5.63 15.01
CA ARG A 155 14.42 4.36 14.30
C ARG A 155 13.45 3.42 15.00
N MET A 156 12.57 2.78 14.24
CA MET A 156 11.55 1.90 14.77
C MET A 156 11.49 0.61 13.96
N THR A 157 11.48 -0.54 14.62
CA THR A 157 11.18 -1.81 13.96
C THR A 157 9.65 -1.94 13.85
N ALA A 158 9.14 -2.13 12.64
CA ALA A 158 7.72 -2.32 12.39
C ALA A 158 7.50 -3.41 11.34
N LYS A 159 6.32 -4.04 11.36
CA LYS A 159 5.88 -4.95 10.30
C LYS A 159 5.59 -4.12 9.05
N VAL A 160 6.18 -4.49 7.93
CA VAL A 160 5.95 -3.86 6.63
C VAL A 160 5.48 -4.93 5.67
N ALA A 161 4.40 -4.67 4.93
CA ALA A 161 3.88 -5.64 3.97
C ALA A 161 4.95 -6.06 2.94
N GLY A 162 4.92 -7.33 2.55
CA GLY A 162 5.80 -7.89 1.53
C GLY A 162 5.48 -7.34 0.15
N THR A 163 6.41 -7.51 -0.79
CA THR A 163 6.28 -6.98 -2.16
C THR A 163 5.10 -7.59 -2.91
N ALA A 164 4.86 -8.90 -2.75
CA ALA A 164 3.69 -9.57 -3.32
C ALA A 164 2.37 -9.06 -2.70
N ALA A 165 2.30 -8.91 -1.38
CA ALA A 165 1.13 -8.31 -0.73
C ALA A 165 0.85 -6.88 -1.18
N LEU A 166 1.88 -6.04 -1.29
CA LEU A 166 1.76 -4.66 -1.78
C LEU A 166 1.29 -4.62 -3.23
N LEU A 167 1.78 -5.54 -4.07
CA LEU A 167 1.34 -5.69 -5.46
C LEU A 167 -0.16 -6.01 -5.51
N VAL A 168 -0.62 -7.00 -4.74
CA VAL A 168 -2.05 -7.36 -4.62
C VAL A 168 -2.88 -6.14 -4.21
N ALA A 169 -2.49 -5.44 -3.15
CA ALA A 169 -3.21 -4.26 -2.66
C ALA A 169 -3.29 -3.13 -3.70
N LYS A 170 -2.20 -2.88 -4.44
CA LYS A 170 -2.14 -1.83 -5.47
C LYS A 170 -3.02 -2.17 -6.68
N LEU A 171 -3.06 -3.43 -7.09
CA LEU A 171 -3.89 -3.89 -8.20
C LEU A 171 -5.39 -3.69 -7.90
N HIS A 172 -5.84 -4.03 -6.70
CA HIS A 172 -7.20 -3.74 -6.24
C HIS A 172 -7.52 -2.25 -6.24
N LYS A 173 -6.60 -1.43 -5.70
CA LYS A 173 -6.77 0.03 -5.66
C LYS A 173 -6.92 0.65 -7.05
N ILE A 174 -6.19 0.14 -8.05
CA ILE A 174 -6.33 0.59 -9.44
C ILE A 174 -7.66 0.11 -10.02
N ALA A 175 -7.99 -1.17 -9.88
CA ALA A 175 -9.24 -1.74 -10.39
C ALA A 175 -10.49 -0.99 -9.90
N GLU A 176 -10.52 -0.59 -8.62
CA GLU A 176 -11.60 0.24 -8.05
C GLU A 176 -11.77 1.60 -8.75
N ARG A 177 -10.75 2.09 -9.44
CA ARG A 177 -10.71 3.44 -10.02
C ARG A 177 -10.82 3.45 -11.55
N ILE A 178 -10.70 2.31 -12.22
CA ILE A 178 -10.79 2.21 -13.69
C ILE A 178 -12.13 2.74 -14.21
N SER A 179 -13.22 2.50 -13.48
CA SER A 179 -14.55 3.00 -13.82
C SER A 179 -14.79 4.46 -13.38
N GLU A 180 -13.84 5.08 -12.69
CA GLU A 180 -13.91 6.45 -12.17
C GLU A 180 -12.67 7.27 -12.62
N PRO A 181 -12.59 7.70 -13.89
CA PRO A 181 -11.36 8.27 -14.47
C PRO A 181 -10.76 9.44 -13.70
N ASN A 182 -11.60 10.27 -13.06
CA ASN A 182 -11.16 11.41 -12.25
C ASN A 182 -10.43 11.01 -10.95
N ARG A 183 -10.45 9.73 -10.58
CA ARG A 183 -9.77 9.18 -9.39
C ARG A 183 -8.56 8.32 -9.75
N LEU A 184 -8.33 8.07 -11.04
CA LEU A 184 -7.11 7.39 -11.48
C LEU A 184 -5.89 8.19 -11.04
N ASN A 185 -4.89 7.47 -10.56
CA ASN A 185 -3.64 8.06 -10.10
C ASN A 185 -2.49 7.26 -10.70
N ASP A 186 -1.78 7.88 -11.65
CA ASP A 186 -0.67 7.27 -12.37
C ASP A 186 0.43 6.78 -11.40
N LYS A 187 0.58 7.41 -10.23
CA LYS A 187 1.49 6.97 -9.18
C LYS A 187 1.18 5.56 -8.66
N ASP A 188 -0.09 5.17 -8.54
CA ASP A 188 -0.42 3.83 -8.04
C ASP A 188 0.03 2.74 -9.03
N ALA A 189 0.01 3.03 -10.35
CA ALA A 189 0.55 2.14 -11.37
C ALA A 189 2.09 2.15 -11.41
N HIS A 190 2.70 3.31 -11.16
CA HIS A 190 4.15 3.42 -11.06
C HIS A 190 4.71 2.69 -9.82
N ASP A 191 4.00 2.68 -8.70
CA ASP A 191 4.37 1.85 -7.54
C ASP A 191 4.41 0.36 -7.89
N ILE A 192 3.52 -0.13 -8.78
CA ILE A 192 3.57 -1.51 -9.30
C ILE A 192 4.83 -1.72 -10.14
N TYR A 193 5.16 -0.78 -11.03
CA TYR A 193 6.41 -0.82 -11.79
C TYR A 193 7.65 -0.87 -10.87
N ARG A 194 7.68 -0.06 -9.80
CA ARG A 194 8.75 -0.08 -8.80
C ARG A 194 8.88 -1.46 -8.15
N ILE A 195 7.77 -2.08 -7.73
CA ILE A 195 7.79 -3.42 -7.12
C ILE A 195 8.34 -4.45 -8.09
N LEU A 196 7.79 -4.49 -9.31
CA LEU A 196 8.17 -5.46 -10.35
C LEU A 196 9.63 -5.31 -10.80
N ARG A 197 10.18 -4.09 -10.75
CA ARG A 197 11.57 -3.83 -11.12
C ARG A 197 12.56 -4.06 -9.97
N ALA A 198 12.12 -3.91 -8.73
CA ALA A 198 12.98 -4.05 -7.55
C ALA A 198 13.14 -5.49 -7.07
N THR A 199 12.19 -6.37 -7.42
CA THR A 199 12.09 -7.72 -6.87
C THR A 199 12.10 -8.71 -8.03
N GLU A 200 12.92 -9.75 -7.92
CA GLU A 200 12.98 -10.80 -8.94
C GLU A 200 11.63 -11.53 -9.06
N THR A 201 11.26 -11.91 -10.28
CA THR A 201 9.98 -12.57 -10.58
C THR A 201 9.76 -13.81 -9.70
N GLU A 202 10.80 -14.61 -9.47
CA GLU A 202 10.74 -15.82 -8.66
C GLU A 202 10.41 -15.55 -7.19
N GLU A 203 10.93 -14.45 -6.62
CA GLU A 203 10.67 -14.08 -5.24
C GLU A 203 9.21 -13.62 -5.07
N ILE A 204 8.71 -12.79 -5.99
CA ILE A 204 7.30 -12.39 -6.01
C ILE A 204 6.42 -13.63 -6.18
N LEU A 205 6.77 -14.54 -7.09
CA LEU A 205 6.04 -15.78 -7.33
C LEU A 205 5.94 -16.63 -6.06
N GLU A 206 7.04 -16.88 -5.36
CA GLU A 206 7.04 -17.70 -4.15
C GLU A 206 6.07 -17.13 -3.10
N ALA A 207 6.08 -15.82 -2.90
CA ALA A 207 5.17 -15.15 -1.98
C ALA A 207 3.71 -15.21 -2.47
N LEU A 208 3.46 -15.00 -3.76
CA LEU A 208 2.11 -15.13 -4.36
C LEU A 208 1.53 -16.55 -4.19
N LEU A 209 2.34 -17.59 -4.33
CA LEU A 209 1.88 -18.97 -4.12
C LEU A 209 1.45 -19.21 -2.67
N LYS A 210 2.21 -18.68 -1.70
CA LYS A 210 1.82 -18.71 -0.28
C LYS A 210 0.49 -17.97 -0.05
N LEU A 211 0.32 -16.82 -0.70
CA LEU A 211 -0.92 -16.02 -0.60
C LEU A 211 -2.13 -16.71 -1.25
N LEU A 212 -1.92 -17.44 -2.36
CA LEU A 212 -2.94 -18.24 -3.03
C LEU A 212 -3.34 -19.48 -2.21
N ASP A 213 -2.40 -20.05 -1.45
CA ASP A 213 -2.68 -21.19 -0.56
C ASP A 213 -3.35 -20.78 0.75
N HIS A 214 -3.22 -19.53 1.18
CA HIS A 214 -3.77 -19.03 2.44
C HIS A 214 -5.22 -18.54 2.29
N ASP A 215 -6.14 -19.11 3.08
CA ASP A 215 -7.60 -18.88 2.97
C ASP A 215 -8.02 -17.40 2.96
N LEU A 216 -7.44 -16.58 3.84
CA LEU A 216 -7.75 -15.15 3.95
C LEU A 216 -7.40 -14.37 2.67
N SER A 217 -6.25 -14.67 2.05
CA SER A 217 -5.70 -13.89 0.94
C SER A 217 -5.99 -14.49 -0.43
N ARG A 218 -6.39 -15.77 -0.50
CA ARG A 218 -6.59 -16.52 -1.75
C ARG A 218 -7.46 -15.75 -2.74
N VAL A 219 -8.66 -15.34 -2.33
CA VAL A 219 -9.63 -14.67 -3.21
C VAL A 219 -9.06 -13.37 -3.78
N VAL A 220 -8.58 -12.48 -2.91
CA VAL A 220 -8.07 -11.18 -3.35
C VAL A 220 -6.79 -11.30 -4.18
N THR A 221 -5.97 -12.33 -3.93
CA THR A 221 -4.76 -12.59 -4.71
C THR A 221 -5.10 -13.07 -6.12
N THR A 222 -6.08 -13.98 -6.25
CA THR A 222 -6.59 -14.42 -7.55
C THR A 222 -7.17 -13.25 -8.35
N GLU A 223 -8.01 -12.43 -7.73
CA GLU A 223 -8.58 -11.23 -8.37
C GLU A 223 -7.49 -10.24 -8.81
N ALA A 224 -6.49 -10.01 -7.96
CA ALA A 224 -5.37 -9.14 -8.31
C ALA A 224 -4.57 -9.67 -9.51
N LEU A 225 -4.34 -10.99 -9.60
CA LEU A 225 -3.68 -11.59 -10.76
C LEU A 225 -4.48 -11.42 -12.05
N ALA A 226 -5.81 -11.48 -11.99
CA ALA A 226 -6.66 -11.16 -13.12
C ALA A 226 -6.49 -9.68 -13.54
N HIS A 227 -6.49 -8.74 -12.58
CA HIS A 227 -6.22 -7.32 -12.84
C HIS A 227 -4.82 -7.07 -13.42
N LEU A 228 -3.79 -7.78 -12.94
CA LEU A 228 -2.44 -7.67 -13.49
C LEU A 228 -2.41 -8.16 -14.93
N SER A 229 -3.06 -9.30 -15.20
CA SER A 229 -3.15 -9.85 -16.55
C SER A 229 -3.89 -8.92 -17.51
N GLU A 230 -5.00 -8.33 -17.09
CA GLU A 230 -5.86 -7.50 -17.94
C GLU A 230 -5.27 -6.10 -18.17
N HIS A 231 -4.84 -5.44 -17.10
CA HIS A 231 -4.52 -4.02 -17.15
C HIS A 231 -3.04 -3.71 -17.36
N PHE A 232 -2.15 -4.71 -17.24
CA PHE A 232 -0.71 -4.53 -17.40
C PHE A 232 -0.10 -5.50 -18.41
N ALA A 233 -0.25 -6.81 -18.18
CA ALA A 233 0.36 -7.85 -19.03
C ALA A 233 -0.25 -7.94 -20.44
N ALA A 234 -1.39 -7.28 -20.70
CA ALA A 234 -1.97 -7.19 -22.04
C ALA A 234 -1.12 -6.38 -23.03
N GLY A 235 -0.11 -5.64 -22.55
CA GLY A 235 0.91 -4.98 -23.35
C GLY A 235 1.18 -3.54 -22.92
N PRO A 236 2.10 -2.84 -23.60
CA PRO A 236 2.49 -1.46 -23.23
C PRO A 236 1.34 -0.45 -23.35
N GLN A 237 0.34 -0.76 -24.16
CA GLN A 237 -0.87 0.08 -24.36
C GLN A 237 -2.02 -0.30 -23.41
N ALA A 238 -1.81 -1.26 -22.50
CA ALA A 238 -2.78 -1.55 -21.46
C ALA A 238 -2.85 -0.37 -20.49
N LEU A 239 -4.04 -0.11 -19.91
CA LEU A 239 -4.29 1.08 -19.10
C LEU A 239 -3.27 1.25 -17.97
N GLY A 240 -3.00 0.19 -17.22
CA GLY A 240 -2.05 0.18 -16.11
C GLY A 240 -0.61 0.44 -16.57
N SER A 241 -0.17 -0.19 -17.66
CA SER A 241 1.16 0.04 -18.25
C SER A 241 1.34 1.49 -18.71
N MET A 242 0.34 2.06 -19.39
CA MET A 242 0.36 3.47 -19.79
C MET A 242 0.33 4.42 -18.59
N MET A 243 -0.45 4.11 -17.55
CA MET A 243 -0.46 4.88 -16.30
C MET A 243 0.91 4.90 -15.64
N ALA A 244 1.59 3.76 -15.56
CA ALA A 244 2.95 3.68 -15.02
C ALA A 244 3.91 4.54 -15.85
N GLY A 245 3.82 4.48 -17.18
CA GLY A 245 4.62 5.33 -18.08
C GLY A 245 4.38 6.82 -17.89
N ARG A 246 3.11 7.26 -17.89
CA ARG A 246 2.75 8.68 -17.70
C ARG A 246 3.23 9.26 -16.38
N ALA A 247 3.39 8.44 -15.34
CA ALA A 247 3.94 8.91 -14.08
C ALA A 247 5.38 9.48 -14.21
N GLU A 248 6.13 9.08 -15.24
CA GLU A 248 7.48 9.61 -15.53
C GLU A 248 7.50 10.73 -16.58
N GLU A 249 6.34 11.25 -17.00
CA GLU A 249 6.29 12.34 -17.97
C GLU A 249 7.04 13.58 -17.46
N GLY A 250 8.02 14.03 -18.24
CA GLY A 250 8.86 15.19 -17.92
C GLY A 250 10.03 14.91 -16.97
N VAL A 251 10.20 13.67 -16.48
CA VAL A 251 11.33 13.29 -15.61
C VAL A 251 12.08 12.04 -16.09
N GLY A 252 11.45 11.14 -16.84
CA GLY A 252 12.02 9.88 -17.33
C GLY A 252 11.60 9.54 -18.77
N ASP A 253 11.46 8.25 -19.07
CA ASP A 253 11.04 7.74 -20.37
C ASP A 253 9.71 6.96 -20.24
N PRO A 254 8.56 7.64 -20.46
CA PRO A 254 7.24 7.03 -20.34
C PRO A 254 7.04 5.78 -21.19
N ASP A 255 7.57 5.76 -22.42
CA ASP A 255 7.39 4.64 -23.34
C ASP A 255 8.20 3.43 -22.86
N GLN A 256 9.44 3.66 -22.41
CA GLN A 256 10.27 2.60 -21.83
C GLN A 256 9.63 2.00 -20.58
N VAL A 257 9.09 2.84 -19.69
CA VAL A 257 8.42 2.39 -18.45
C VAL A 257 7.17 1.58 -18.76
N ALA A 258 6.33 2.03 -19.71
CA ALA A 258 5.14 1.30 -20.11
C ALA A 258 5.49 -0.09 -20.69
N VAL A 259 6.54 -0.16 -21.53
CA VAL A 259 7.05 -1.43 -22.08
C VAL A 259 7.59 -2.34 -20.98
N ALA A 260 8.44 -1.81 -20.10
CA ALA A 260 9.04 -2.58 -19.02
C ALA A 260 7.98 -3.11 -18.05
N THR A 261 7.02 -2.28 -17.67
CA THR A 261 5.92 -2.67 -16.77
C THR A 261 5.10 -3.81 -17.37
N ALA A 262 4.74 -3.70 -18.66
CA ALA A 262 4.00 -4.75 -19.36
C ALA A 262 4.80 -6.05 -19.42
N PHE A 263 6.09 -5.98 -19.78
CA PHE A 263 6.97 -7.14 -19.89
C PHE A 263 7.15 -7.87 -18.55
N LEU A 264 7.47 -7.15 -17.47
CA LEU A 264 7.62 -7.72 -16.14
C LEU A 264 6.32 -8.34 -15.61
N SER A 265 5.19 -7.70 -15.92
CA SER A 265 3.86 -8.23 -15.58
C SER A 265 3.57 -9.52 -16.36
N GLU A 266 3.86 -9.55 -17.67
CA GLU A 266 3.70 -10.74 -18.50
C GLU A 266 4.56 -11.91 -17.99
N ASP A 267 5.82 -11.65 -17.65
CA ASP A 267 6.72 -12.67 -17.11
C ASP A 267 6.19 -13.27 -15.80
N LEU A 268 5.74 -12.42 -14.86
CA LEU A 268 5.15 -12.87 -13.61
C LEU A 268 3.87 -13.68 -13.82
N ILE A 269 2.96 -13.23 -14.70
CA ILE A 269 1.74 -13.96 -15.05
C ILE A 269 2.05 -15.32 -15.68
N ALA A 270 3.05 -15.37 -16.56
CA ALA A 270 3.50 -16.61 -17.17
C ALA A 270 4.11 -17.55 -16.14
N ALA A 271 4.86 -17.03 -15.17
CA ALA A 271 5.44 -17.80 -14.07
C ALA A 271 4.37 -18.41 -13.16
N VAL A 272 3.34 -17.63 -12.79
CA VAL A 272 2.17 -18.12 -12.05
C VAL A 272 1.45 -19.22 -12.84
N THR A 273 1.23 -19.02 -14.15
CA THR A 273 0.55 -20.03 -14.98
C THR A 273 1.34 -21.34 -15.06
N ARG A 274 2.67 -21.26 -15.18
CA ARG A 274 3.57 -22.44 -15.17
C ARG A 274 3.55 -23.20 -13.84
N SER A 275 3.21 -22.54 -12.73
CA SER A 275 3.09 -23.16 -11.41
C SER A 275 1.81 -24.01 -11.23
N GLY A 276 0.91 -24.01 -12.22
CA GLY A 276 -0.35 -24.78 -12.19
C GLY A 276 -1.57 -23.99 -11.73
N HIS A 277 -1.43 -22.68 -11.46
CA HIS A 277 -2.55 -21.80 -11.14
C HIS A 277 -3.14 -21.18 -12.41
N SER A 278 -4.43 -21.38 -12.64
CA SER A 278 -5.15 -20.74 -13.75
C SER A 278 -5.57 -19.33 -13.35
N ILE A 279 -5.29 -18.36 -14.22
CA ILE A 279 -5.78 -16.99 -14.09
C ILE A 279 -6.98 -16.86 -15.02
N GLU A 280 -8.18 -16.93 -14.45
CA GLU A 280 -9.41 -16.69 -15.21
C GLU A 280 -9.51 -15.20 -15.52
N ARG A 281 -9.71 -14.86 -16.79
CA ARG A 281 -10.04 -13.49 -17.18
C ARG A 281 -11.50 -13.23 -16.79
N SER A 282 -11.73 -12.16 -16.03
CA SER A 282 -13.08 -11.66 -15.74
C SER A 282 -13.80 -11.17 -16.99
#